data_AF-A0A6J0V9X5-F1
#
_entry.id   AF-A0A6J0V9X5-F1
#
_cell.length_a   1.000
_cell.length_b   1.000
_cell.length_c   1.000
_cell.angle_alpha   90.00
_cell.angle_beta   90.00
_cell.angle_gamma   90.00
#
_symmetry.space_group_name_H-M   'P 1'
#
loop_
_entity.id
_entity.type
_entity.pdbx_description
1 polymer ?
#
loop_
_entity_poly.entity_id
_entity_poly.type
_entity_poly.pdbx_seq_one_letter_code
_entity_poly.pdbx_strand_id
1 'polypeptide(L)'
;MENRKTLREKLQALPCHFTWDFEFEDQADVEHLLKYLTLQVKHTLCQNRDTYVTMKAFLYHHQRRYSDALKSLREAEHILAQDHPDNLLRQAVLTYGNYAWIYYHLSNYKMVQRYLDHIAELGRSLCSPHPFPTGLPEILAQKGWSLLVAGVQRGVEAKECFEGARRRDPSNNQLQTGLAMALYAAWEHLQSDPYREKATEMLEEVVLHQPENFETKIYLARLLLQKDEQRARTLLEEVAERSLNPEVLRRAAKLCLRDPPLLSRAISILKKAIALDSSYHILYYDLGMCYKAQMEGASPERKSSLLTFAGENFHQAVQMNAFFVDPMLELATIYGEGLLAYEEEIYAHLVEEAPNISKQCLQALYLQWGDFLLQKKNQKQEALEKYMAGICIAGGLGKKLLVRRLMSLAHMFWEDSQTARADTIYSFLQTVHYEEPGPGSEELWWHNHRALR
;
A
#
# COMPACT_ATOMS: atom_id res chain seq x y z
N MET A 1 25.51 -24.88 -17.80
CA MET A 1 24.16 -24.96 -17.20
C MET A 1 24.21 -25.40 -15.73
N GLU A 2 25.06 -26.38 -15.39
CA GLU A 2 25.21 -26.91 -14.02
C GLU A 2 25.64 -25.86 -12.97
N ASN A 3 26.64 -25.02 -13.28
CA ASN A 3 27.06 -23.92 -12.39
C ASN A 3 25.95 -22.87 -12.13
N ARG A 4 25.07 -22.65 -13.11
CA ARG A 4 23.95 -21.69 -12.95
C ARG A 4 22.88 -22.25 -12.00
N LYS A 5 22.62 -23.55 -12.08
CA LYS A 5 21.65 -24.24 -11.21
C LYS A 5 22.13 -24.28 -9.76
N THR A 6 23.39 -24.65 -9.53
CA THR A 6 23.99 -24.68 -8.19
C THR A 6 24.06 -23.28 -7.54
N LEU A 7 24.35 -22.23 -8.31
CA LEU A 7 24.28 -20.86 -7.80
C LEU A 7 22.85 -20.45 -7.44
N ARG A 8 21.86 -20.81 -8.24
CA ARG A 8 20.45 -20.53 -7.94
C ARG A 8 19.99 -21.17 -6.63
N GLU A 9 20.38 -22.42 -6.39
CA GLU A 9 20.05 -23.14 -5.13
C GLU A 9 20.65 -22.43 -3.92
N LYS A 10 21.91 -21.95 -4.01
CA LYS A 10 22.52 -21.14 -2.95
C LYS A 10 21.80 -19.80 -2.74
N LEU A 11 21.42 -19.13 -3.82
CA LEU A 11 20.71 -17.85 -3.78
C LEU A 11 19.33 -17.96 -3.13
N GLN A 12 18.62 -19.08 -3.34
CA GLN A 12 17.32 -19.35 -2.70
C GLN A 12 17.42 -19.52 -1.18
N ALA A 13 18.60 -19.84 -0.64
CA ALA A 13 18.82 -19.98 0.79
C ALA A 13 19.22 -18.65 1.48
N LEU A 14 19.43 -17.56 0.73
CA LEU A 14 19.81 -16.27 1.31
C LEU A 14 18.60 -15.59 1.95
N PRO A 15 18.73 -14.94 3.12
CA PRO A 15 17.66 -14.15 3.70
C PRO A 15 17.67 -12.73 3.13
N CYS A 16 16.98 -12.51 2.01
CA CYS A 16 16.90 -11.20 1.37
C CYS A 16 15.56 -10.97 0.67
N HIS A 17 15.35 -9.78 0.10
CA HIS A 17 14.06 -9.41 -0.49
C HIS A 17 13.61 -10.36 -1.63
N PHE A 18 14.55 -11.01 -2.31
CA PHE A 18 14.29 -11.97 -3.38
C PHE A 18 13.76 -13.32 -2.89
N THR A 19 13.82 -13.60 -1.58
CA THR A 19 13.43 -14.88 -0.95
C THR A 19 12.38 -14.69 0.14
N TRP A 20 11.84 -13.48 0.31
CA TRP A 20 10.78 -13.16 1.29
C TRP A 20 9.38 -13.10 0.68
N ASP A 21 9.23 -13.54 -0.56
CA ASP A 21 7.95 -13.69 -1.27
C ASP A 21 7.09 -12.41 -1.21
N PHE A 22 7.69 -11.30 -1.66
CA PHE A 22 6.97 -10.04 -1.87
C PHE A 22 6.19 -10.08 -3.19
N GLU A 23 4.93 -9.66 -3.12
CA GLU A 23 4.04 -9.53 -4.27
C GLU A 23 3.63 -8.07 -4.44
N PHE A 24 3.65 -7.57 -5.68
CA PHE A 24 3.19 -6.23 -6.05
C PHE A 24 2.01 -6.36 -7.00
N GLU A 25 1.04 -5.47 -6.88
CA GLU A 25 -0.21 -5.58 -7.64
C GLU A 25 -0.05 -5.18 -9.09
N ASP A 26 0.67 -4.08 -9.34
CA ASP A 26 1.01 -3.58 -10.67
C ASP A 26 2.16 -2.56 -10.61
N GLN A 27 2.45 -1.94 -11.76
CA GLN A 27 3.50 -0.94 -11.91
C GLN A 27 3.25 0.32 -11.06
N ALA A 28 2.00 0.74 -10.87
CA ALA A 28 1.68 1.91 -10.05
C ALA A 28 1.96 1.66 -8.55
N ASP A 29 1.70 0.46 -8.06
CA ASP A 29 2.05 0.02 -6.70
C ASP A 29 3.57 0.13 -6.47
N VAL A 30 4.38 -0.37 -7.42
CA VAL A 30 5.85 -0.29 -7.35
C VAL A 30 6.36 1.16 -7.37
N GLU A 31 5.84 2.02 -8.26
CA GLU A 31 6.21 3.44 -8.33
C GLU A 31 5.81 4.20 -7.05
N HIS A 32 4.65 3.87 -6.48
CA HIS A 32 4.22 4.42 -5.21
C HIS A 32 5.17 4.02 -4.08
N LEU A 33 5.48 2.73 -3.95
CA LEU A 33 6.41 2.22 -2.93
C LEU A 33 7.80 2.85 -3.03
N LEU A 34 8.31 3.10 -4.24
CA LEU A 34 9.58 3.81 -4.43
C LEU A 34 9.56 5.24 -3.86
N LYS A 35 8.46 5.98 -4.05
CA LYS A 35 8.27 7.31 -3.47
C LYS A 35 8.07 7.25 -1.96
N TYR A 36 7.23 6.34 -1.48
CA TYR A 36 6.99 6.10 -0.05
C TYR A 36 8.30 5.77 0.69
N LEU A 37 9.11 4.84 0.18
CA LEU A 37 10.41 4.50 0.75
C LEU A 37 11.37 5.69 0.79
N THR A 38 11.28 6.61 -0.17
CA THR A 38 12.10 7.83 -0.16
C THR A 38 11.71 8.76 0.99
N LEU A 39 10.42 8.88 1.30
CA LEU A 39 9.94 9.60 2.48
C LEU A 39 10.36 8.89 3.77
N GLN A 40 10.24 7.56 3.82
CA GLN A 40 10.63 6.76 4.98
C GLN A 40 12.13 6.90 5.29
N VAL A 41 13.02 6.83 4.29
CA VAL A 41 14.46 7.05 4.49
C VAL A 41 14.76 8.46 5.03
N LYS A 42 14.00 9.47 4.60
CA LYS A 42 14.21 10.87 5.02
C LYS A 42 13.70 11.15 6.44
N HIS A 43 12.63 10.48 6.87
CA HIS A 43 11.89 10.84 8.08
C HIS A 43 11.86 9.76 9.18
N THR A 44 12.36 8.55 8.92
CA THR A 44 12.40 7.48 9.94
C THR A 44 13.23 7.90 11.15
N LEU A 45 12.74 7.55 12.34
CA LEU A 45 13.47 7.68 13.60
C LEU A 45 14.18 6.38 14.00
N CYS A 46 13.97 5.31 13.25
CA CYS A 46 14.64 4.02 13.46
C CYS A 46 15.89 3.94 12.57
N GLN A 47 16.91 3.19 13.00
CA GLN A 47 18.12 2.94 12.22
C GLN A 47 17.89 1.81 11.20
N ASN A 48 16.89 2.00 10.33
CA ASN A 48 16.46 1.05 9.31
C ASN A 48 16.50 1.65 7.88
N ARG A 49 17.21 2.77 7.72
CA ARG A 49 17.34 3.48 6.43
C ARG A 49 17.95 2.60 5.35
N ASP A 50 18.98 1.83 5.70
CA ASP A 50 19.63 0.85 4.82
C ASP A 50 18.64 -0.19 4.29
N THR A 51 17.71 -0.64 5.14
CA THR A 51 16.71 -1.65 4.79
C THR A 51 15.78 -1.11 3.71
N TYR A 52 15.30 0.12 3.89
CA TYR A 52 14.46 0.81 2.93
C TYR A 52 15.17 1.08 1.60
N VAL A 53 16.42 1.53 1.64
CA VAL A 53 17.21 1.73 0.41
C VAL A 53 17.49 0.39 -0.29
N THR A 54 17.71 -0.68 0.46
CA THR A 54 17.91 -2.03 -0.09
C THR A 54 16.62 -2.59 -0.71
N MET A 55 15.46 -2.29 -0.14
CA MET A 55 14.15 -2.58 -0.74
C MET A 55 13.94 -1.79 -2.03
N LYS A 56 14.32 -0.49 -2.09
CA LYS A 56 14.30 0.28 -3.35
C LYS A 56 15.08 -0.41 -4.46
N ALA A 57 16.23 -1.02 -4.14
CA ALA A 57 16.99 -1.78 -5.14
C ALA A 57 16.22 -2.99 -5.69
N PHE A 58 15.49 -3.70 -4.83
CA PHE A 58 14.62 -4.81 -5.25
C PHE A 58 13.47 -4.33 -6.15
N LEU A 59 12.85 -3.19 -5.82
CA LEU A 59 11.80 -2.57 -6.65
C LEU A 59 12.32 -2.11 -8.01
N TYR A 60 13.49 -1.44 -8.06
CA TYR A 60 14.11 -1.08 -9.33
C TYR A 60 14.48 -2.30 -10.18
N HIS A 61 14.94 -3.38 -9.54
CA HIS A 61 15.15 -4.65 -10.23
C HIS A 61 13.85 -5.20 -10.83
N HIS A 62 12.74 -5.16 -10.09
CA HIS A 62 11.43 -5.60 -10.58
C HIS A 62 11.02 -4.86 -11.88
N GLN A 63 11.35 -3.57 -11.97
CA GLN A 63 11.16 -2.74 -13.17
C GLN A 63 12.27 -2.89 -14.23
N ARG A 64 13.20 -3.84 -14.07
CA ARG A 64 14.39 -4.04 -14.93
C ARG A 64 15.35 -2.84 -15.00
N ARG A 65 15.30 -1.94 -14.02
CA ARG A 65 16.18 -0.77 -13.87
C ARG A 65 17.45 -1.13 -13.08
N TYR A 66 18.24 -2.06 -13.63
CA TYR A 66 19.41 -2.63 -12.93
C TYR A 66 20.46 -1.59 -12.50
N SER A 67 20.65 -0.51 -13.27
CA SER A 67 21.56 0.58 -12.90
C SER A 67 21.12 1.28 -11.62
N ASP A 68 19.82 1.59 -11.51
CA ASP A 68 19.25 2.25 -10.32
C ASP A 68 19.27 1.30 -9.13
N ALA A 69 18.97 0.02 -9.35
CA ALA A 69 19.08 -1.02 -8.33
C ALA A 69 20.49 -1.09 -7.71
N LEU A 70 21.53 -1.15 -8.55
CA LEU A 70 22.93 -1.17 -8.08
C LEU A 70 23.36 0.15 -7.44
N LYS A 71 22.83 1.30 -7.87
CA LYS A 71 23.08 2.59 -7.21
C LYS A 71 22.49 2.59 -5.80
N SER A 72 21.25 2.12 -5.63
CA SER A 72 20.61 2.01 -4.33
C SER A 72 21.36 1.05 -3.41
N LEU A 73 21.87 -0.10 -3.89
CA LEU A 73 22.67 -0.98 -3.02
C LEU A 73 23.99 -0.34 -2.56
N ARG A 74 24.65 0.47 -3.39
CA ARG A 74 25.84 1.23 -2.96
C ARG A 74 25.51 2.29 -1.92
N GLU A 75 24.37 2.96 -2.09
CA GLU A 75 23.85 3.92 -1.11
C GLU A 75 23.53 3.21 0.22
N ALA A 76 22.91 2.04 0.19
CA ALA A 76 22.64 1.23 1.38
C ALA A 76 23.94 0.84 2.10
N GLU A 77 25.00 0.44 1.40
CA GLU A 77 26.31 0.17 2.01
C GLU A 77 26.89 1.42 2.70
N HIS A 78 26.73 2.61 2.11
CA HIS A 78 27.18 3.84 2.72
C HIS A 78 26.42 4.18 4.00
N ILE A 79 25.09 4.03 3.98
CA ILE A 79 24.23 4.23 5.15
C ILE A 79 24.58 3.23 6.26
N LEU A 80 24.78 1.96 5.91
CA LEU A 80 25.19 0.92 6.87
C LEU A 80 26.49 1.29 7.59
N ALA A 81 27.48 1.81 6.87
CA ALA A 81 28.74 2.25 7.46
C ALA A 81 28.59 3.45 8.40
N GLN A 82 27.57 4.29 8.19
CA GLN A 82 27.24 5.43 9.05
C GLN A 82 26.43 5.02 10.28
N ASP A 83 25.39 4.22 10.09
CA ASP A 83 24.41 3.89 11.13
C ASP A 83 24.86 2.74 12.03
N HIS A 84 25.67 1.82 11.50
CA HIS A 84 26.06 0.57 12.17
C HIS A 84 27.57 0.25 12.02
N PRO A 85 28.50 1.15 12.37
CA PRO A 85 29.93 0.94 12.13
C PRO A 85 30.48 -0.33 12.81
N ASP A 86 30.01 -0.62 14.03
CA ASP A 86 30.51 -1.75 14.84
C ASP A 86 29.82 -3.09 14.52
N ASN A 87 28.73 -3.07 13.74
CA ASN A 87 27.94 -4.26 13.40
C ASN A 87 27.70 -4.42 11.89
N LEU A 88 28.58 -3.82 11.08
CA LEU A 88 28.42 -3.71 9.63
C LEU A 88 28.17 -5.07 8.95
N LEU A 89 28.98 -6.08 9.30
CA LEU A 89 28.95 -7.37 8.62
C LEU A 89 27.60 -8.09 8.81
N ARG A 90 27.00 -8.02 10.01
CA ARG A 90 25.69 -8.63 10.28
C ARG A 90 24.56 -7.89 9.59
N GLN A 91 24.61 -6.56 9.57
CA GLN A 91 23.61 -5.71 8.92
C GLN A 91 23.68 -5.80 7.38
N ALA A 92 24.88 -6.04 6.81
CA ALA A 92 25.10 -6.07 5.37
C ALA A 92 24.58 -7.34 4.67
N VAL A 93 24.17 -8.38 5.40
CA VAL A 93 23.71 -9.66 4.82
C VAL A 93 22.56 -9.46 3.83
N LEU A 94 21.58 -8.63 4.19
CA LEU A 94 20.46 -8.29 3.32
C LEU A 94 20.92 -7.63 2.02
N THR A 95 21.79 -6.64 2.12
CA THR A 95 22.34 -5.87 0.98
C THR A 95 23.17 -6.77 0.06
N TYR A 96 24.05 -7.60 0.62
CA TYR A 96 24.84 -8.56 -0.13
C TYR A 96 23.99 -9.65 -0.80
N GLY A 97 22.92 -10.09 -0.13
CA GLY A 97 21.96 -11.00 -0.72
C GLY A 97 21.26 -10.40 -1.94
N ASN A 98 20.84 -9.14 -1.85
CA ASN A 98 20.25 -8.42 -2.98
C ASN A 98 21.26 -8.20 -4.13
N TYR A 99 22.52 -7.87 -3.82
CA TYR A 99 23.57 -7.79 -4.85
C TYR A 99 23.75 -9.12 -5.58
N ALA A 100 23.83 -10.24 -4.84
CA ALA A 100 24.04 -11.56 -5.42
C ALA A 100 22.90 -11.93 -6.39
N TRP A 101 21.65 -11.66 -6.03
CA TRP A 101 20.51 -11.87 -6.93
C TRP A 101 20.54 -10.96 -8.16
N ILE A 102 20.79 -9.66 -8.00
CA ILE A 102 20.86 -8.72 -9.12
C ILE A 102 21.97 -9.10 -10.10
N TYR A 103 23.17 -9.44 -9.61
CA TYR A 103 24.27 -9.88 -10.47
C TYR A 103 23.99 -11.23 -11.13
N TYR A 104 23.22 -12.10 -10.49
CA TYR A 104 22.77 -13.35 -11.10
C TYR A 104 21.84 -13.08 -12.30
N HIS A 105 20.90 -12.14 -12.18
CA HIS A 105 20.06 -11.71 -13.31
C HIS A 105 20.85 -11.04 -14.43
N LEU A 106 21.93 -10.33 -14.10
CA LEU A 106 22.88 -9.76 -15.06
C LEU A 106 23.88 -10.78 -15.63
N SER A 107 23.77 -12.07 -15.27
CA SER A 107 24.72 -13.13 -15.66
C SER A 107 26.18 -12.88 -15.26
N ASN A 108 26.44 -12.04 -14.25
CA ASN A 108 27.76 -11.76 -13.72
C ASN A 108 28.09 -12.71 -12.55
N TYR A 109 28.28 -13.99 -12.86
CA TYR A 109 28.47 -15.04 -11.85
C TYR A 109 29.72 -14.86 -10.98
N LYS A 110 30.74 -14.13 -11.47
CA LYS A 110 31.92 -13.77 -10.67
C LYS A 110 31.52 -12.88 -9.48
N MET A 111 30.67 -11.89 -9.72
CA MET A 111 30.16 -11.03 -8.65
C MET A 111 29.19 -11.79 -7.74
N VAL A 112 28.36 -12.69 -8.28
CA VAL A 112 27.50 -13.56 -7.45
C VAL A 112 28.34 -14.33 -6.43
N GLN A 113 29.40 -15.01 -6.88
CA GLN A 113 30.26 -15.79 -6.00
C GLN A 113 30.95 -14.90 -4.95
N ARG A 114 31.41 -13.71 -5.34
CA ARG A 114 32.02 -12.74 -4.41
C ARG A 114 31.09 -12.37 -3.25
N TYR A 115 29.82 -12.05 -3.51
CA TYR A 115 28.88 -11.71 -2.43
C TYR A 115 28.47 -12.93 -1.61
N LEU A 116 28.36 -14.11 -2.23
CA LEU A 116 28.16 -15.36 -1.48
C LEU A 116 29.33 -15.64 -0.53
N ASP A 117 30.56 -15.39 -0.95
CA ASP A 117 31.76 -15.57 -0.13
C ASP A 117 31.78 -14.60 1.06
N HIS A 118 31.39 -13.33 0.85
CA HIS A 118 31.26 -12.36 1.94
C HIS A 118 30.22 -12.78 2.98
N ILE A 119 29.05 -13.29 2.57
CA ILE A 119 28.04 -13.79 3.51
C ILE A 119 28.52 -15.07 4.21
N ALA A 120 29.20 -15.97 3.50
CA ALA A 120 29.74 -17.20 4.07
C ALA A 120 30.89 -16.95 5.06
N GLU A 121 31.66 -15.87 4.89
CA GLU A 121 32.65 -15.41 5.86
C GLU A 121 32.01 -15.02 7.20
N LEU A 122 30.88 -14.30 7.17
CA LEU A 122 30.09 -14.04 8.38
C LEU A 122 29.57 -15.33 9.01
N GLY A 123 29.01 -16.25 8.21
CA GLY A 123 28.52 -17.53 8.73
C GLY A 123 29.61 -18.30 9.49
N ARG A 124 30.84 -18.30 8.97
CA ARG A 124 32.01 -18.89 9.62
C ARG A 124 32.41 -18.16 10.90
N SER A 125 32.44 -16.82 10.90
CA SER A 125 32.81 -16.04 12.10
C SER A 125 31.83 -16.21 13.26
N LEU A 126 30.56 -16.50 12.94
CA LEU A 126 29.50 -16.79 13.92
C LEU A 126 29.43 -18.25 14.36
N CYS A 127 30.31 -19.13 13.88
CA CYS A 127 30.25 -20.57 14.11
C CYS A 127 28.89 -21.18 13.75
N SER A 128 28.23 -20.65 12.72
CA SER A 128 26.90 -21.11 12.29
C SER A 128 26.99 -22.51 11.65
N PRO A 129 26.06 -23.44 11.94
CA PRO A 129 25.99 -24.74 11.26
C PRO A 129 25.57 -24.63 9.80
N HIS A 130 25.03 -23.48 9.39
CA HIS A 130 24.64 -23.17 8.02
C HIS A 130 25.50 -22.06 7.43
N PRO A 131 25.86 -22.13 6.12
CA PRO A 131 26.66 -21.09 5.46
C PRO A 131 26.00 -19.70 5.45
N PHE A 132 24.66 -19.66 5.51
CA PHE A 132 23.87 -18.45 5.45
C PHE A 132 23.08 -18.29 6.75
N PRO A 133 23.42 -17.31 7.61
CA PRO A 133 22.76 -17.14 8.90
C PRO A 133 21.37 -16.51 8.69
N THR A 134 20.29 -17.20 9.05
CA THR A 134 18.90 -16.71 8.88
C THR A 134 18.25 -16.23 10.18
N GLY A 135 18.83 -16.56 11.34
CA GLY A 135 18.26 -16.29 12.66
C GLY A 135 18.86 -15.10 13.41
N LEU A 136 19.60 -14.22 12.72
CA LEU A 136 20.18 -13.03 13.33
C LEU A 136 19.09 -12.00 13.68
N PRO A 137 19.16 -11.34 14.86
CA PRO A 137 18.18 -10.32 15.22
C PRO A 137 18.12 -9.19 14.20
N GLU A 138 19.26 -8.82 13.61
CA GLU A 138 19.36 -7.81 12.56
C GLU A 138 18.54 -8.19 11.33
N ILE A 139 18.74 -9.41 10.80
CA ILE A 139 18.04 -9.91 9.61
C ILE A 139 16.53 -10.02 9.88
N LEU A 140 16.14 -10.48 11.07
CA LEU A 140 14.74 -10.55 11.47
C LEU A 140 14.11 -9.15 11.55
N ALA A 141 14.81 -8.18 12.14
CA ALA A 141 14.34 -6.80 12.20
C ALA A 141 14.20 -6.20 10.80
N GLN A 142 15.21 -6.37 9.93
CA GLN A 142 15.18 -5.90 8.54
C GLN A 142 14.02 -6.55 7.77
N LYS A 143 13.77 -7.86 7.96
CA LYS A 143 12.59 -8.53 7.39
C LYS A 143 11.28 -7.91 7.89
N GLY A 144 11.17 -7.68 9.20
CA GLY A 144 9.99 -7.05 9.81
C GLY A 144 9.70 -5.67 9.23
N TRP A 145 10.72 -4.82 9.07
CA TRP A 145 10.58 -3.51 8.45
C TRP A 145 10.19 -3.60 6.98
N SER A 146 10.80 -4.49 6.20
CA SER A 146 10.42 -4.68 4.79
C SER A 146 8.98 -5.20 4.62
N LEU A 147 8.52 -6.07 5.53
CA LEU A 147 7.14 -6.56 5.55
C LEU A 147 6.14 -5.44 5.87
N LEU A 148 6.44 -4.56 6.83
CA LEU A 148 5.60 -3.40 7.15
C LEU A 148 5.40 -2.48 5.94
N VAL A 149 6.47 -2.22 5.17
CA VAL A 149 6.39 -1.40 3.96
C VAL A 149 5.62 -2.10 2.84
N ALA A 150 5.68 -3.44 2.75
CA ALA A 150 4.96 -4.20 1.73
C ALA A 150 3.43 -4.19 1.95
N GLY A 151 2.97 -3.84 3.15
CA GLY A 151 1.58 -3.54 3.45
C GLY A 151 1.06 -4.25 4.70
N VAL A 152 -0.06 -3.74 5.22
CA VAL A 152 -0.67 -4.16 6.50
C VAL A 152 -1.01 -5.65 6.57
N GLN A 153 -1.28 -6.29 5.42
CA GLN A 153 -1.55 -7.73 5.33
C GLN A 153 -0.37 -8.60 5.79
N ARG A 154 0.86 -8.05 5.83
CA ARG A 154 2.05 -8.73 6.35
C ARG A 154 2.30 -8.45 7.83
N GLY A 155 1.39 -7.75 8.52
CA GLY A 155 1.57 -7.34 9.92
C GLY A 155 1.80 -8.50 10.89
N VAL A 156 1.11 -9.63 10.72
CA VAL A 156 1.30 -10.82 11.57
C VAL A 156 2.71 -11.40 11.43
N GLU A 157 3.19 -11.53 10.19
CA GLU A 157 4.54 -12.03 9.92
C GLU A 157 5.61 -11.03 10.39
N ALA A 158 5.38 -9.72 10.21
CA ALA A 158 6.26 -8.68 10.72
C ALA A 158 6.37 -8.73 12.25
N LYS A 159 5.25 -8.97 12.94
CA LYS A 159 5.21 -9.14 14.40
C LYS A 159 6.11 -10.31 14.83
N GLU A 160 5.97 -11.47 14.20
CA GLU A 160 6.79 -12.65 14.51
C GLU A 160 8.30 -12.37 14.29
N CYS A 161 8.63 -11.60 13.26
CA CYS A 161 10.00 -11.16 13.01
C CYS A 161 10.53 -10.29 14.17
N PHE A 162 9.79 -9.26 14.60
CA PHE A 162 10.21 -8.40 15.71
C PHE A 162 10.24 -9.13 17.07
N GLU A 163 9.29 -10.02 17.35
CA GLU A 163 9.32 -10.89 18.55
C GLU A 163 10.54 -11.82 18.53
N GLY A 164 10.88 -12.37 17.36
CA GLY A 164 12.07 -13.18 17.15
C GLY A 164 13.37 -12.40 17.35
N ALA A 165 13.43 -11.16 16.86
CA ALA A 165 14.58 -10.27 17.04
C ALA A 165 14.74 -9.87 18.51
N ARG A 166 13.66 -9.44 19.17
CA ARG A 166 13.69 -8.96 20.56
C ARG A 166 14.05 -10.05 21.57
N ARG A 167 13.68 -11.31 21.31
CA ARG A 167 14.15 -12.45 22.13
C ARG A 167 15.67 -12.59 22.14
N ARG A 168 16.36 -12.11 21.10
CA ARG A 168 17.82 -12.20 20.93
C ARG A 168 18.54 -10.90 21.29
N ASP A 169 17.86 -9.76 21.16
CA ASP A 169 18.36 -8.44 21.54
C ASP A 169 17.27 -7.63 22.27
N PRO A 170 17.04 -7.90 23.57
CA PRO A 170 15.96 -7.26 24.33
C PRO A 170 16.25 -5.79 24.66
N SER A 171 17.51 -5.35 24.56
CA SER A 171 17.95 -3.98 24.85
C SER A 171 17.63 -2.98 23.74
N ASN A 172 17.26 -3.45 22.55
CA ASN A 172 17.07 -2.59 21.39
C ASN A 172 15.64 -2.03 21.32
N ASN A 173 15.50 -0.77 21.74
CA ASN A 173 14.23 -0.04 21.75
C ASN A 173 13.59 0.12 20.36
N GLN A 174 14.36 0.07 19.27
CA GLN A 174 13.79 0.16 17.92
C GLN A 174 12.98 -1.08 17.57
N LEU A 175 13.31 -2.24 18.15
CA LEU A 175 12.53 -3.47 17.99
C LEU A 175 11.16 -3.35 18.68
N GLN A 176 11.05 -2.57 19.76
CA GLN A 176 9.78 -2.28 20.41
C GLN A 176 8.90 -1.40 19.51
N THR A 177 9.46 -0.35 18.90
CA THR A 177 8.74 0.47 17.91
C THR A 177 8.25 -0.39 16.74
N GLY A 178 9.12 -1.20 16.15
CA GLY A 178 8.76 -2.10 15.05
C GLY A 178 7.66 -3.10 15.43
N LEU A 179 7.74 -3.68 16.63
CA LEU A 179 6.72 -4.59 17.14
C LEU A 179 5.36 -3.89 17.34
N ALA A 180 5.34 -2.65 17.84
CA ALA A 180 4.12 -1.87 18.01
C ALA A 180 3.46 -1.55 16.66
N MET A 181 4.25 -1.14 15.67
CA MET A 181 3.77 -0.92 14.30
C MET A 181 3.27 -2.21 13.66
N ALA A 182 3.92 -3.35 13.89
CA ALA A 182 3.48 -4.65 13.39
C ALA A 182 2.18 -5.15 14.03
N LEU A 183 1.99 -4.93 15.34
CA LEU A 183 0.72 -5.23 16.00
C LEU A 183 -0.41 -4.33 15.49
N TYR A 184 -0.13 -3.04 15.25
CA TYR A 184 -1.08 -2.15 14.59
C TYR A 184 -1.45 -2.64 13.18
N ALA A 185 -0.46 -2.98 12.35
CA ALA A 185 -0.69 -3.51 11.00
C ALA A 185 -1.52 -4.82 11.02
N ALA A 186 -1.22 -5.72 11.96
CA ALA A 186 -1.99 -6.95 12.15
C ALA A 186 -3.45 -6.67 12.55
N TRP A 187 -3.68 -5.69 13.43
CA TRP A 187 -5.01 -5.22 13.77
C TRP A 187 -5.72 -4.60 12.55
N GLU A 188 -5.08 -3.72 11.80
CA GLU A 188 -5.68 -3.07 10.63
C GLU A 188 -6.14 -4.12 9.60
N HIS A 189 -5.34 -5.18 9.41
CA HIS A 189 -5.66 -6.28 8.50
C HIS A 189 -6.77 -7.22 9.02
N LEU A 190 -6.73 -7.61 10.29
CA LEU A 190 -7.60 -8.66 10.85
C LEU A 190 -8.81 -8.12 11.63
N GLN A 191 -8.81 -6.83 11.97
CA GLN A 191 -9.81 -6.17 12.82
C GLN A 191 -10.10 -6.93 14.14
N SER A 192 -9.04 -7.46 14.76
CA SER A 192 -9.14 -8.33 15.94
C SER A 192 -8.81 -7.59 17.24
N ASP A 193 -9.71 -7.65 18.23
CA ASP A 193 -9.60 -6.93 19.51
C ASP A 193 -8.30 -7.22 20.30
N PRO A 194 -7.81 -8.47 20.44
CA PRO A 194 -6.53 -8.72 21.10
C PRO A 194 -5.34 -7.98 20.48
N TYR A 195 -5.31 -7.86 19.15
CA TYR A 195 -4.29 -7.09 18.45
C TYR A 195 -4.45 -5.60 18.71
N ARG A 196 -5.70 -5.10 18.72
CA ARG A 196 -6.03 -3.70 19.01
C ARG A 196 -5.50 -3.29 20.38
N GLU A 197 -5.82 -4.05 21.41
CA GLU A 197 -5.45 -3.75 22.81
C GLU A 197 -3.94 -3.74 22.99
N LYS A 198 -3.25 -4.77 22.50
CA LYS A 198 -1.79 -4.85 22.62
C LYS A 198 -1.07 -3.79 21.79
N ALA A 199 -1.58 -3.45 20.60
CA ALA A 199 -1.07 -2.35 19.81
C ALA A 199 -1.25 -1.02 20.53
N THR A 200 -2.42 -0.75 21.11
CA THR A 200 -2.67 0.49 21.89
C THR A 200 -1.67 0.63 23.02
N GLU A 201 -1.54 -0.36 23.90
CA GLU A 201 -0.62 -0.36 25.05
C GLU A 201 0.82 -0.01 24.63
N MET A 202 1.36 -0.72 23.64
CA MET A 202 2.75 -0.49 23.24
C MET A 202 2.95 0.80 22.43
N LEU A 203 1.97 1.23 21.63
CA LEU A 203 2.05 2.52 20.94
C LEU A 203 2.02 3.68 21.94
N GLU A 204 1.27 3.58 23.04
CA GLU A 204 1.32 4.55 24.13
C GLU A 204 2.71 4.63 24.77
N GLU A 205 3.33 3.48 25.04
CA GLU A 205 4.71 3.43 25.52
C GLU A 205 5.69 4.06 24.53
N VAL A 206 5.58 3.75 23.24
CA VAL A 206 6.46 4.33 22.21
C VAL A 206 6.26 5.85 22.12
N VAL A 207 5.02 6.34 22.13
CA VAL A 207 4.75 7.79 22.11
C VAL A 207 5.30 8.51 23.35
N LEU A 208 5.26 7.86 24.51
CA LEU A 208 5.82 8.40 25.75
C LEU A 208 7.35 8.57 25.66
N HIS A 209 8.05 7.56 25.12
CA HIS A 209 9.51 7.57 25.03
C HIS A 209 10.04 8.29 23.78
N GLN A 210 9.24 8.37 22.71
CA GLN A 210 9.58 8.98 21.42
C GLN A 210 8.47 9.96 21.00
N PRO A 211 8.34 11.12 21.67
CA PRO A 211 7.27 12.08 21.40
C PRO A 211 7.31 12.66 19.97
N GLU A 212 8.45 12.63 19.29
CA GLU A 212 8.57 13.08 17.90
C GLU A 212 8.24 11.98 16.87
N ASN A 213 7.89 10.77 17.31
CA ASN A 213 7.47 9.68 16.42
C ASN A 213 6.02 9.90 15.96
N PHE A 214 5.85 10.83 15.02
CA PHE A 214 4.53 11.22 14.51
C PHE A 214 3.79 10.09 13.77
N GLU A 215 4.50 9.12 13.19
CA GLU A 215 3.88 7.94 12.58
C GLU A 215 3.18 7.07 13.64
N THR A 216 3.84 6.83 14.78
CA THR A 216 3.28 6.10 15.92
C THR A 216 2.09 6.86 16.52
N LYS A 217 2.16 8.21 16.60
CA LYS A 217 1.04 9.04 17.05
C LYS A 217 -0.19 8.91 16.15
N ILE A 218 -0.01 8.82 14.84
CA ILE A 218 -1.12 8.59 13.91
C ILE A 218 -1.74 7.21 14.10
N TYR A 219 -0.93 6.16 14.26
CA TYR A 219 -1.45 4.82 14.53
C TYR A 219 -2.21 4.76 15.87
N LEU A 220 -1.69 5.42 16.90
CA LEU A 220 -2.37 5.52 18.19
C LEU A 220 -3.69 6.31 18.06
N ALA A 221 -3.68 7.44 17.36
CA ALA A 221 -4.89 8.23 17.12
C ALA A 221 -5.97 7.38 16.42
N ARG A 222 -5.60 6.60 15.40
CA ARG A 222 -6.52 5.68 14.70
C ARG A 222 -7.19 4.69 15.66
N LEU A 223 -6.43 4.06 16.56
CA LEU A 223 -6.95 3.10 17.53
C LEU A 223 -7.88 3.76 18.57
N LEU A 224 -7.58 5.00 18.94
CA LEU A 224 -8.30 5.76 19.95
C LEU A 224 -9.58 6.42 19.43
N LEU A 225 -9.78 6.59 18.10
CA LEU A 225 -10.95 7.29 17.54
C LEU A 225 -12.31 6.84 18.13
N GLN A 226 -12.48 5.55 18.42
CA GLN A 226 -13.73 5.01 19.00
C GLN A 226 -13.71 4.89 20.53
N LYS A 227 -12.55 4.99 21.18
CA LYS A 227 -12.38 4.80 22.63
C LYS A 227 -12.19 6.11 23.39
N ASP A 228 -11.45 7.04 22.81
CA ASP A 228 -11.11 8.35 23.36
C ASP A 228 -10.90 9.33 22.20
N GLU A 229 -12.01 9.83 21.67
CA GLU A 229 -12.02 10.71 20.51
C GLU A 229 -11.27 12.02 20.77
N GLN A 230 -11.39 12.58 21.98
CA GLN A 230 -10.72 13.82 22.35
C GLN A 230 -9.21 13.67 22.28
N ARG A 231 -8.66 12.59 22.85
CA ARG A 231 -7.22 12.31 22.78
C ARG A 231 -6.76 12.01 21.36
N ALA A 232 -7.55 11.27 20.58
CA ALA A 232 -7.27 11.04 19.17
C ALA A 232 -7.16 12.36 18.39
N ARG A 233 -8.10 13.29 18.60
CA ARG A 233 -8.08 14.62 17.97
C ARG A 233 -6.87 15.45 18.40
N THR A 234 -6.49 15.42 19.69
CA THR A 234 -5.26 16.09 20.16
C THR A 234 -4.00 15.57 19.46
N LEU A 235 -3.87 14.25 19.30
CA LEU A 235 -2.75 13.64 18.58
C LEU A 235 -2.74 14.05 17.10
N LEU A 236 -3.91 14.06 16.45
CA LEU A 236 -4.05 14.48 15.04
C LEU A 236 -3.64 15.94 14.83
N GLU A 237 -4.07 16.84 15.72
CA GLU A 237 -3.70 18.25 15.64
C GLU A 237 -2.21 18.47 15.83
N GLU A 238 -1.61 17.78 16.82
CA GLU A 238 -0.17 17.86 17.03
C GLU A 238 0.62 17.38 15.80
N VAL A 239 0.20 16.26 15.18
CA VAL A 239 0.82 15.75 13.96
C VAL A 239 0.65 16.74 12.80
N ALA A 240 -0.55 17.27 12.61
CA ALA A 240 -0.86 18.24 11.56
C ALA A 240 0.02 19.50 11.66
N GLU A 241 0.28 19.97 12.87
CA GLU A 241 1.11 21.16 13.13
C GLU A 241 2.60 20.87 12.98
N ARG A 242 3.09 19.79 13.60
CA ARG A 242 4.53 19.60 13.82
C ARG A 242 5.20 18.66 12.84
N SER A 243 4.47 17.73 12.23
CA SER A 243 5.08 16.78 11.29
C SER A 243 5.52 17.48 10.00
N LEU A 244 6.70 17.05 9.53
CA LEU A 244 7.30 17.41 8.24
C LEU A 244 7.28 16.24 7.25
N ASN A 245 6.74 15.08 7.63
CA ASN A 245 6.65 13.91 6.77
C ASN A 245 5.32 13.96 5.98
N PRO A 246 5.35 14.16 4.64
CA PRO A 246 4.14 14.25 3.82
C PRO A 246 3.23 13.03 3.94
N GLU A 247 3.77 11.83 4.11
CA GLU A 247 2.99 10.60 4.26
C GLU A 247 2.26 10.53 5.61
N VAL A 248 2.91 10.99 6.69
CA VAL A 248 2.27 11.07 8.01
C VAL A 248 1.15 12.13 8.00
N LEU A 249 1.40 13.29 7.39
CA LEU A 249 0.38 14.33 7.21
C LEU A 249 -0.79 13.83 6.38
N ARG A 250 -0.52 13.10 5.30
CA ARG A 250 -1.54 12.46 4.48
C ARG A 250 -2.41 11.49 5.29
N ARG A 251 -1.81 10.61 6.10
CA ARG A 251 -2.56 9.71 6.99
C ARG A 251 -3.41 10.49 8.00
N ALA A 252 -2.89 11.59 8.56
CA ALA A 252 -3.67 12.48 9.42
C ALA A 252 -4.91 13.05 8.69
N ALA A 253 -4.73 13.56 7.46
CA ALA A 253 -5.82 14.07 6.65
C ALA A 253 -6.88 13.01 6.31
N LYS A 254 -6.48 11.76 6.04
CA LYS A 254 -7.41 10.65 5.82
C LYS A 254 -8.25 10.33 7.06
N LEU A 255 -7.72 10.52 8.26
CA LEU A 255 -8.49 10.35 9.50
C LEU A 255 -9.49 11.50 9.68
N CYS A 256 -9.11 12.74 9.34
CA CYS A 256 -10.02 13.88 9.32
C CYS A 256 -11.14 13.74 8.28
N LEU A 257 -10.87 13.15 7.10
CA LEU A 257 -11.86 12.98 6.02
C LEU A 257 -13.07 12.13 6.43
N ARG A 258 -12.93 11.28 7.45
CA ARG A 258 -14.01 10.44 7.98
C ARG A 258 -15.04 11.22 8.83
N ASP A 259 -14.74 12.47 9.18
CA ASP A 259 -15.58 13.35 10.00
C ASP A 259 -15.89 14.63 9.19
N PRO A 260 -17.12 14.82 8.66
CA PRO A 260 -17.45 15.95 7.80
C PRO A 260 -17.06 17.35 8.38
N PRO A 261 -17.27 17.62 9.68
CA PRO A 261 -16.71 18.79 10.37
C PRO A 261 -15.20 19.06 10.15
N LEU A 262 -14.39 18.03 9.96
CA LEU A 262 -12.92 18.13 9.83
C LEU A 262 -12.43 18.17 8.38
N LEU A 263 -13.34 18.23 7.40
CA LEU A 263 -12.98 18.22 5.98
C LEU A 263 -12.12 19.43 5.56
N SER A 264 -12.40 20.62 6.11
CA SER A 264 -11.57 21.81 5.90
C SER A 264 -10.14 21.63 6.46
N ARG A 265 -10.02 20.92 7.58
CA ARG A 265 -8.75 20.58 8.21
C ARG A 265 -7.97 19.59 7.35
N ALA A 266 -8.62 18.54 6.82
CA ALA A 266 -8.00 17.59 5.89
C ALA A 266 -7.38 18.30 4.67
N ILE A 267 -8.11 19.23 4.05
CA ILE A 267 -7.61 20.03 2.91
C ILE A 267 -6.38 20.87 3.31
N SER A 268 -6.42 21.52 4.47
CA SER A 268 -5.29 22.32 4.96
C SER A 268 -4.04 21.46 5.17
N ILE A 269 -4.20 20.28 5.76
CA ILE A 269 -3.11 19.32 6.00
C ILE A 269 -2.53 18.82 4.67
N LEU A 270 -3.37 18.46 3.70
CA LEU A 270 -2.91 18.00 2.39
C LEU A 270 -2.18 19.10 1.61
N LYS A 271 -2.67 20.35 1.65
CA LYS A 271 -1.96 21.49 1.06
C LYS A 271 -0.57 21.69 1.69
N LYS A 272 -0.46 21.54 3.02
CA LYS A 272 0.84 21.56 3.72
C LYS A 272 1.74 20.42 3.24
N ALA A 273 1.21 19.20 3.13
CA ALA A 273 1.97 18.04 2.66
C ALA A 273 2.49 18.23 1.21
N ILE A 274 1.66 18.78 0.32
CA ILE A 274 2.04 19.11 -1.07
C ILE A 274 3.13 20.18 -1.11
N ALA A 275 3.07 21.17 -0.22
CA ALA A 275 4.12 22.19 -0.12
C ALA A 275 5.46 21.62 0.36
N LEU A 276 5.44 20.54 1.15
CA LEU A 276 6.64 19.85 1.63
C LEU A 276 7.23 18.90 0.57
N ASP A 277 6.38 18.25 -0.22
CA ASP A 277 6.79 17.41 -1.36
C ASP A 277 5.75 17.42 -2.48
N SER A 278 5.99 18.25 -3.49
CA SER A 278 5.13 18.37 -4.67
C SER A 278 5.26 17.20 -5.65
N SER A 279 6.20 16.27 -5.45
CA SER A 279 6.38 15.09 -6.31
C SER A 279 5.55 13.88 -5.85
N TYR A 280 4.98 13.96 -4.64
CA TYR A 280 4.22 12.88 -4.03
C TYR A 280 2.77 12.84 -4.54
N HIS A 281 2.63 12.32 -5.75
CA HIS A 281 1.39 12.23 -6.55
C HIS A 281 0.10 11.89 -5.78
N ILE A 282 0.18 11.00 -4.80
CA ILE A 282 -0.99 10.52 -4.07
C ILE A 282 -1.65 11.60 -3.20
N LEU A 283 -0.90 12.65 -2.83
CA LEU A 283 -1.46 13.80 -2.11
C LEU A 283 -2.47 14.57 -2.95
N TYR A 284 -2.25 14.67 -4.26
CA TYR A 284 -3.17 15.32 -5.18
C TYR A 284 -4.46 14.50 -5.33
N TYR A 285 -4.35 13.17 -5.42
CA TYR A 285 -5.52 12.31 -5.41
C TYR A 285 -6.36 12.51 -4.12
N ASP A 286 -5.72 12.44 -2.95
CA ASP A 286 -6.43 12.62 -1.67
C ASP A 286 -7.05 14.03 -1.54
N LEU A 287 -6.39 15.07 -2.08
CA LEU A 287 -6.92 16.43 -2.11
C LEU A 287 -8.12 16.57 -3.05
N GLY A 288 -8.07 15.93 -4.22
CA GLY A 288 -9.20 15.85 -5.14
C GLY A 288 -10.42 15.17 -4.50
N MET A 289 -10.19 14.08 -3.75
CA MET A 289 -11.24 13.40 -2.99
C MET A 289 -11.83 14.30 -1.90
N CYS A 290 -11.03 15.13 -1.22
CA CYS A 290 -11.55 16.10 -0.27
C CYS A 290 -12.47 17.14 -0.93
N TYR A 291 -12.13 17.63 -2.12
CA TYR A 291 -13.00 18.56 -2.85
C TYR A 291 -14.29 17.89 -3.32
N LYS A 292 -14.25 16.62 -3.75
CA LYS A 292 -15.46 15.84 -4.04
C LYS A 292 -16.36 15.70 -2.81
N ALA A 293 -15.80 15.34 -1.65
CA ALA A 293 -16.56 15.26 -0.41
C ALA A 293 -17.20 16.61 -0.02
N GLN A 294 -16.55 17.75 -0.33
CA GLN A 294 -17.12 19.08 -0.07
C GLN A 294 -18.33 19.42 -0.95
N MET A 295 -18.58 18.67 -2.03
CA MET A 295 -19.74 18.89 -2.89
C MET A 295 -21.04 18.42 -2.23
N GLU A 296 -20.95 17.49 -1.28
CA GLU A 296 -22.10 17.02 -0.49
C GLU A 296 -22.65 18.19 0.34
N GLY A 297 -23.85 18.67 -0.02
CA GLY A 297 -24.49 19.83 0.63
C GLY A 297 -24.06 21.21 0.12
N ALA A 298 -23.22 21.31 -0.91
CA ALA A 298 -22.85 22.59 -1.53
C ALA A 298 -23.92 23.13 -2.50
N SER A 299 -23.96 24.46 -2.67
CA SER A 299 -24.80 25.10 -3.71
C SER A 299 -24.31 24.73 -5.12
N PRO A 300 -25.18 24.80 -6.15
CA PRO A 300 -24.79 24.47 -7.54
C PRO A 300 -23.55 25.22 -8.04
N GLU A 301 -23.44 26.51 -7.73
CA GLU A 301 -22.32 27.36 -8.15
C GLU A 301 -21.02 26.90 -7.49
N ARG A 302 -21.09 26.58 -6.19
CA ARG A 302 -19.94 26.09 -5.42
C ARG A 302 -19.53 24.68 -5.87
N LYS A 303 -20.48 23.82 -6.23
CA LYS A 303 -20.19 22.50 -6.79
C LYS A 303 -19.37 22.61 -8.06
N SER A 304 -19.71 23.51 -8.97
CA SER A 304 -18.95 23.71 -10.21
C SER A 304 -17.49 24.09 -9.93
N SER A 305 -17.23 25.01 -9.00
CA SER A 305 -15.85 25.36 -8.62
C SER A 305 -15.10 24.21 -7.96
N LEU A 306 -15.76 23.47 -7.06
CA LEU A 306 -15.16 22.30 -6.41
C LEU A 306 -14.83 21.18 -7.41
N LEU A 307 -15.65 21.05 -8.46
CA LEU A 307 -15.46 20.04 -9.50
C LEU A 307 -14.20 20.35 -10.32
N THR A 308 -14.01 21.62 -10.67
CA THR A 308 -12.77 22.08 -11.30
C THR A 308 -11.56 21.79 -10.41
N PHE A 309 -11.61 22.13 -9.12
CA PHE A 309 -10.49 21.85 -8.21
C PHE A 309 -10.22 20.35 -8.06
N ALA A 310 -11.25 19.51 -7.99
CA ALA A 310 -11.09 18.07 -7.95
C ALA A 310 -10.42 17.55 -9.24
N GLY A 311 -10.93 17.97 -10.40
CA GLY A 311 -10.40 17.60 -11.72
C GLY A 311 -8.94 18.00 -11.92
N GLU A 312 -8.56 19.22 -11.55
CA GLU A 312 -7.17 19.69 -11.61
C GLU A 312 -6.24 18.81 -10.76
N ASN A 313 -6.67 18.42 -9.56
CA ASN A 313 -5.87 17.60 -8.66
C ASN A 313 -5.76 16.14 -9.15
N PHE A 314 -6.83 15.54 -9.66
CA PHE A 314 -6.76 14.21 -10.25
C PHE A 314 -5.89 14.21 -11.51
N HIS A 315 -5.98 15.24 -12.34
CA HIS A 315 -5.13 15.40 -13.51
C HIS A 315 -3.64 15.48 -13.12
N GLN A 316 -3.31 16.25 -12.07
CA GLN A 316 -1.95 16.33 -11.55
C GLN A 316 -1.43 14.97 -11.04
N ALA A 317 -2.28 14.19 -10.35
CA ALA A 317 -1.93 12.86 -9.89
C ALA A 317 -1.59 11.91 -11.05
N VAL A 318 -2.38 11.95 -12.13
CA VAL A 318 -2.17 11.16 -13.36
C VAL A 318 -0.90 11.60 -14.09
N GLN A 319 -0.65 12.90 -14.23
CA GLN A 319 0.56 13.41 -14.87
C GLN A 319 1.84 12.92 -14.17
N MET A 320 1.80 12.79 -12.84
CA MET A 320 2.95 12.34 -12.06
C MET A 320 3.11 10.82 -11.98
N ASN A 321 2.02 10.07 -12.19
CA ASN A 321 2.04 8.61 -12.24
C ASN A 321 0.95 8.13 -13.21
N ALA A 322 1.35 7.92 -14.46
CA ALA A 322 0.46 7.48 -15.53
C ALA A 322 -0.09 6.06 -15.35
N PHE A 323 0.39 5.30 -14.37
CA PHE A 323 -0.18 3.98 -14.04
C PHE A 323 -1.24 4.06 -12.93
N PHE A 324 -1.49 5.25 -12.37
CA PHE A 324 -2.42 5.41 -11.25
C PHE A 324 -3.86 5.50 -11.75
N VAL A 325 -4.56 4.35 -11.76
CA VAL A 325 -5.89 4.22 -12.36
C VAL A 325 -6.98 4.95 -11.59
N ASP A 326 -6.92 5.01 -10.26
CA ASP A 326 -7.98 5.61 -9.45
C ASP A 326 -8.28 7.08 -9.82
N PRO A 327 -7.31 8.00 -9.95
CA PRO A 327 -7.61 9.35 -10.43
C PRO A 327 -8.11 9.39 -11.89
N MET A 328 -7.76 8.42 -12.74
CA MET A 328 -8.30 8.37 -14.11
C MET A 328 -9.79 8.03 -14.11
N LEU A 329 -10.19 7.08 -13.25
CA LEU A 329 -11.59 6.75 -13.01
C LEU A 329 -12.37 7.97 -12.50
N GLU A 330 -11.79 8.71 -11.54
CA GLU A 330 -12.40 9.95 -11.07
C GLU A 330 -12.52 11.02 -12.16
N LEU A 331 -11.49 11.20 -13.00
CA LEU A 331 -11.54 12.11 -14.15
C LEU A 331 -12.60 11.71 -15.18
N ALA A 332 -12.79 10.41 -15.42
CA ALA A 332 -13.83 9.91 -16.30
C ALA A 332 -15.21 10.40 -15.82
N THR A 333 -15.49 10.27 -14.52
CA THR A 333 -16.76 10.75 -13.95
C THR A 333 -16.96 12.24 -14.13
N ILE A 334 -15.89 13.05 -13.94
CA ILE A 334 -15.93 14.51 -14.07
C ILE A 334 -16.15 14.93 -15.53
N TYR A 335 -15.40 14.38 -16.48
CA TYR A 335 -15.58 14.71 -17.90
C TYR A 335 -16.92 14.22 -18.44
N GLY A 336 -17.44 13.12 -17.90
CA GLY A 336 -18.77 12.59 -18.19
C GLY A 336 -19.93 13.50 -17.78
N GLU A 337 -19.75 14.39 -16.79
CA GLU A 337 -20.77 15.40 -16.46
C GLU A 337 -21.01 16.39 -17.61
N GLY A 338 -19.98 16.66 -18.41
CA GLY A 338 -20.11 17.50 -19.60
C GLY A 338 -20.61 16.72 -20.81
N LEU A 339 -19.95 15.61 -21.14
CA LEU A 339 -20.33 14.75 -22.27
C LEU A 339 -20.06 13.29 -21.93
N LEU A 340 -21.13 12.48 -21.88
CA LEU A 340 -21.08 11.04 -21.53
C LEU A 340 -20.08 10.24 -22.38
N ALA A 341 -19.84 10.65 -23.62
CA ALA A 341 -18.90 9.98 -24.51
C ALA A 341 -17.46 9.96 -23.96
N TYR A 342 -17.02 11.02 -23.26
CA TYR A 342 -15.66 11.08 -22.72
C TYR A 342 -15.44 10.11 -21.56
N GLU A 343 -16.45 9.91 -20.71
CA GLU A 343 -16.39 8.94 -19.62
C GLU A 343 -16.24 7.52 -20.16
N GLU A 344 -17.03 7.16 -21.17
CA GLU A 344 -16.96 5.85 -21.82
C GLU A 344 -15.67 5.64 -22.60
N GLU A 345 -15.12 6.68 -23.25
CA GLU A 345 -13.83 6.63 -23.94
C GLU A 345 -12.68 6.32 -22.97
N ILE A 346 -12.66 6.94 -21.79
CA ILE A 346 -11.66 6.65 -20.76
C ILE A 346 -11.79 5.22 -20.26
N TYR A 347 -13.01 4.73 -20.02
CA TYR A 347 -13.22 3.35 -19.61
C TYR A 347 -12.78 2.33 -20.66
N ALA A 348 -13.04 2.61 -21.95
CA ALA A 348 -12.58 1.78 -23.06
C ALA A 348 -11.05 1.73 -23.11
N HIS A 349 -10.39 2.90 -23.03
CA HIS A 349 -8.93 2.98 -23.00
C HIS A 349 -8.30 2.21 -21.84
N LEU A 350 -8.88 2.31 -20.63
CA LEU A 350 -8.40 1.56 -19.47
C LEU A 350 -8.56 0.04 -19.64
N VAL A 351 -9.58 -0.44 -20.36
CA VAL A 351 -9.71 -1.87 -20.67
C VAL A 351 -8.66 -2.33 -21.69
N GLU A 352 -8.28 -1.50 -22.65
CA GLU A 352 -7.19 -1.82 -23.59
C GLU A 352 -5.84 -2.00 -22.85
N GLU A 353 -5.62 -1.19 -21.80
CA GLU A 353 -4.43 -1.27 -20.93
C GLU A 353 -4.52 -2.34 -19.85
N ALA A 354 -5.55 -3.20 -19.85
CA ALA A 354 -5.77 -4.22 -18.83
C ALA A 354 -4.55 -5.10 -18.48
N PRO A 355 -3.64 -5.49 -19.41
CA PRO A 355 -2.43 -6.22 -19.05
C PRO A 355 -1.50 -5.50 -18.06
N ASN A 356 -1.58 -4.17 -17.99
CA ASN A 356 -0.74 -3.32 -17.15
C ASN A 356 -1.45 -2.84 -15.87
N ILE A 357 -2.74 -3.16 -15.71
CA ILE A 357 -3.57 -2.71 -14.59
C ILE A 357 -3.79 -3.86 -13.61
N SER A 358 -3.73 -3.57 -12.31
CA SER A 358 -4.03 -4.58 -11.30
C SER A 358 -5.46 -5.13 -11.46
N LYS A 359 -5.62 -6.39 -11.07
CA LYS A 359 -6.93 -7.06 -11.01
C LYS A 359 -7.97 -6.27 -10.20
N GLN A 360 -7.53 -5.58 -9.14
CA GLN A 360 -8.41 -4.76 -8.29
C GLN A 360 -8.87 -3.50 -9.01
N CYS A 361 -7.96 -2.78 -9.66
CA CYS A 361 -8.30 -1.60 -10.45
C CYS A 361 -9.22 -1.96 -11.63
N LEU A 362 -9.00 -3.12 -12.28
CA LEU A 362 -9.93 -3.62 -13.31
C LEU A 362 -11.32 -3.93 -12.75
N GLN A 363 -11.42 -4.51 -11.54
CA GLN A 363 -12.72 -4.70 -10.88
C GLN A 363 -13.42 -3.37 -10.59
N ALA A 364 -12.67 -2.37 -10.11
CA ALA A 364 -13.20 -1.03 -9.87
C ALA A 364 -13.67 -0.35 -11.17
N LEU A 365 -12.90 -0.48 -12.25
CA LEU A 365 -13.26 -0.01 -13.59
C LEU A 365 -14.57 -0.65 -14.07
N TYR A 366 -14.69 -1.97 -14.01
CA TYR A 366 -15.92 -2.66 -14.43
C TYR A 366 -17.13 -2.30 -13.57
N LEU A 367 -16.92 -2.08 -12.27
CA LEU A 367 -17.97 -1.60 -11.36
C LEU A 367 -18.46 -0.21 -11.79
N GLN A 368 -17.55 0.74 -11.98
CA GLN A 368 -17.89 2.10 -12.38
C GLN A 368 -18.50 2.17 -13.78
N TRP A 369 -17.98 1.39 -14.73
CA TRP A 369 -18.54 1.35 -16.08
C TRP A 369 -19.95 0.75 -16.08
N GLY A 370 -20.20 -0.30 -15.29
CA GLY A 370 -21.54 -0.84 -15.11
C GLY A 370 -22.50 0.20 -14.49
N ASP A 371 -22.06 0.90 -13.44
CA ASP A 371 -22.85 1.97 -12.79
C ASP A 371 -23.15 3.11 -13.78
N PHE A 372 -22.19 3.51 -14.60
CA PHE A 372 -22.37 4.50 -15.68
C PHE A 372 -23.41 4.06 -16.71
N LEU A 373 -23.28 2.84 -17.25
CA LEU A 373 -24.21 2.29 -18.25
C LEU A 373 -25.63 2.22 -17.70
N LEU A 374 -25.76 1.78 -16.45
CA LEU A 374 -27.05 1.67 -15.78
C LEU A 374 -27.67 3.03 -15.48
N GLN A 375 -26.93 3.94 -14.84
CA GLN A 375 -27.47 5.17 -14.26
C GLN A 375 -27.55 6.31 -15.29
N LYS A 376 -26.54 6.46 -16.16
CA LYS A 376 -26.47 7.58 -17.11
C LYS A 376 -26.98 7.23 -18.50
N LYS A 377 -26.89 5.97 -18.92
CA LYS A 377 -27.34 5.51 -20.26
C LYS A 377 -28.58 4.61 -20.24
N ASN A 378 -29.05 4.17 -19.06
CA ASN A 378 -30.17 3.24 -18.90
C ASN A 378 -30.00 1.93 -19.69
N GLN A 379 -28.76 1.47 -19.85
CA GLN A 379 -28.35 0.29 -20.60
C GLN A 379 -28.17 -0.91 -19.66
N LYS A 380 -29.29 -1.49 -19.20
CA LYS A 380 -29.30 -2.56 -18.18
C LYS A 380 -28.54 -3.82 -18.62
N GLN A 381 -28.61 -4.19 -19.89
CA GLN A 381 -27.97 -5.40 -20.41
C GLN A 381 -26.45 -5.25 -20.48
N GLU A 382 -25.98 -4.10 -20.94
CA GLU A 382 -24.55 -3.78 -21.04
C GLU A 382 -23.96 -3.59 -19.65
N ALA A 383 -24.70 -3.01 -18.71
CA ALA A 383 -24.29 -2.93 -17.30
C ALA A 383 -24.11 -4.33 -16.68
N LEU A 384 -25.05 -5.26 -16.93
CA LEU A 384 -24.95 -6.65 -16.52
C LEU A 384 -23.64 -7.29 -17.01
N GLU A 385 -23.31 -7.12 -18.29
CA GLU A 385 -22.08 -7.65 -18.88
C GLU A 385 -20.81 -7.12 -18.20
N LYS A 386 -20.76 -5.81 -17.89
CA LYS A 386 -19.62 -5.23 -17.17
C LYS A 386 -19.49 -5.77 -15.75
N TYR A 387 -20.59 -5.85 -15.00
CA TYR A 387 -20.55 -6.39 -13.65
C TYR A 387 -20.11 -7.86 -13.61
N MET A 388 -20.60 -8.69 -14.54
CA MET A 388 -20.18 -10.09 -14.67
C MET A 388 -18.70 -10.20 -15.05
N ALA A 389 -18.22 -9.38 -15.99
CA ALA A 389 -16.81 -9.34 -16.38
C ALA A 389 -15.90 -9.03 -15.19
N GLY A 390 -16.27 -8.07 -14.33
CA GLY A 390 -15.54 -7.75 -13.10
C GLY A 390 -15.46 -8.93 -12.13
N ILE A 391 -16.55 -9.69 -11.95
CA ILE A 391 -16.59 -10.86 -11.05
C ILE A 391 -15.71 -12.01 -11.57
N CYS A 392 -15.67 -12.20 -12.89
CA CYS A 392 -14.88 -13.24 -13.55
C CYS A 392 -13.36 -13.04 -13.39
N ILE A 393 -12.88 -11.85 -13.01
CA ILE A 393 -11.46 -11.61 -12.70
C ILE A 393 -11.06 -12.45 -11.48
N ALA A 394 -10.12 -13.38 -11.64
CA ALA A 394 -9.66 -14.24 -10.55
C ALA A 394 -8.76 -13.49 -9.55
N GLY A 395 -9.16 -13.42 -8.28
CA GLY A 395 -8.54 -12.60 -7.23
C GLY A 395 -9.16 -11.20 -7.11
N GLY A 396 -8.53 -10.30 -6.35
CA GLY A 396 -9.03 -8.93 -6.12
C GLY A 396 -10.16 -8.83 -5.07
N LEU A 397 -10.25 -7.68 -4.40
CA LEU A 397 -11.14 -7.46 -3.25
C LEU A 397 -12.47 -6.77 -3.63
N GLY A 398 -12.62 -6.32 -4.89
CA GLY A 398 -13.78 -5.53 -5.35
C GLY A 398 -15.04 -6.35 -5.65
N LYS A 399 -14.98 -7.69 -5.58
CA LYS A 399 -16.10 -8.57 -5.97
C LYS A 399 -17.37 -8.36 -5.15
N LYS A 400 -17.25 -7.99 -3.87
CA LYS A 400 -18.41 -7.81 -2.99
C LYS A 400 -19.38 -6.75 -3.51
N LEU A 401 -18.86 -5.60 -3.98
CA LEU A 401 -19.70 -4.53 -4.53
C LEU A 401 -20.32 -4.93 -5.87
N LEU A 402 -19.54 -5.59 -6.73
CA LEU A 402 -20.04 -6.11 -8.01
C LEU A 402 -21.21 -7.08 -7.82
N VAL A 403 -21.11 -7.99 -6.84
CA VAL A 403 -22.20 -8.90 -6.48
C VAL A 403 -23.43 -8.14 -6.00
N ARG A 404 -23.26 -7.14 -5.12
CA ARG A 404 -24.37 -6.28 -4.67
C ARG A 404 -25.05 -5.55 -5.83
N ARG A 405 -24.28 -5.04 -6.80
CA ARG A 405 -24.82 -4.42 -8.01
C ARG A 405 -25.61 -5.41 -8.86
N LEU A 406 -25.10 -6.62 -9.05
CA LEU A 406 -25.84 -7.68 -9.75
C LEU A 406 -27.14 -8.06 -9.05
N MET A 407 -27.14 -8.17 -7.72
CA MET A 407 -28.36 -8.45 -6.95
C MET A 407 -29.40 -7.33 -7.12
N SER A 408 -28.99 -6.07 -7.06
CA SER A 408 -29.87 -4.93 -7.34
C SER A 408 -30.40 -4.96 -8.77
N LEU A 409 -29.56 -5.29 -9.75
CA LEU A 409 -29.97 -5.39 -11.15
C LEU A 409 -30.92 -6.56 -11.42
N ALA A 410 -30.75 -7.70 -10.73
CA ALA A 410 -31.68 -8.82 -10.78
C ALA A 410 -33.06 -8.44 -10.25
N HIS A 411 -33.12 -7.67 -9.16
CA HIS A 411 -34.37 -7.13 -8.63
C HIS A 411 -35.06 -6.21 -9.64
N MET A 412 -34.32 -5.29 -10.27
CA MET A 412 -34.86 -4.43 -11.33
C MET A 412 -35.41 -5.22 -12.53
N PHE A 413 -34.73 -6.28 -12.97
CA PHE A 413 -35.25 -7.13 -14.04
C PHE A 413 -36.52 -7.88 -13.63
N TRP A 414 -36.61 -8.30 -12.36
CA TRP A 414 -37.81 -8.94 -11.83
C TRP A 414 -39.01 -7.98 -11.81
N GLU A 415 -38.81 -6.73 -11.34
CA GLU A 415 -39.84 -5.68 -11.38
C GLU A 415 -40.30 -5.37 -12.82
N ASP A 416 -39.37 -5.38 -13.78
CA ASP A 416 -39.67 -5.21 -15.20
C ASP A 416 -40.32 -6.45 -15.86
N SER A 417 -40.69 -7.48 -15.08
CA SER A 417 -41.22 -8.77 -15.58
C SER A 417 -40.27 -9.55 -16.50
N GLN A 418 -38.96 -9.28 -16.44
CA GLN A 418 -37.90 -9.98 -17.17
C GLN A 418 -37.29 -11.10 -16.31
N THR A 419 -38.12 -12.01 -15.80
CA THR A 419 -37.74 -13.05 -14.82
C THR A 419 -36.60 -13.95 -15.30
N ALA A 420 -36.58 -14.33 -16.57
CA ALA A 420 -35.50 -15.14 -17.14
C ALA A 420 -34.11 -14.48 -17.01
N ARG A 421 -34.03 -13.14 -17.07
CA ARG A 421 -32.76 -12.41 -16.87
C ARG A 421 -32.35 -12.38 -15.41
N ALA A 422 -33.31 -12.19 -14.50
CA ALA A 422 -33.06 -12.29 -13.06
C ALA A 422 -32.54 -13.69 -12.68
N ASP A 423 -33.17 -14.75 -13.20
CA ASP A 423 -32.77 -16.15 -12.97
C ASP A 423 -31.36 -16.44 -13.50
N THR A 424 -30.98 -15.82 -14.63
CA THR A 424 -29.63 -15.91 -15.19
C THR A 424 -28.59 -15.32 -14.22
N ILE A 425 -28.89 -14.17 -13.60
CA ILE A 425 -28.01 -13.55 -12.61
C ILE A 425 -27.87 -14.43 -11.38
N TYR A 426 -28.97 -14.97 -10.85
CA TYR A 426 -28.92 -15.87 -9.68
C TYR A 426 -28.12 -17.14 -9.98
N SER A 427 -28.33 -17.73 -11.16
CA SER A 427 -27.57 -18.91 -11.60
C SER A 427 -26.07 -18.61 -11.71
N PHE A 428 -25.72 -17.46 -12.30
CA PHE A 428 -24.33 -17.01 -12.35
C PHE A 428 -23.71 -16.87 -10.96
N LEU A 429 -24.39 -16.19 -10.04
CA LEU A 429 -23.90 -15.99 -8.67
C LEU A 429 -23.68 -17.31 -7.92
N GLN A 430 -24.53 -18.33 -8.16
CA GLN A 430 -24.34 -19.67 -7.62
C GLN A 430 -23.09 -20.35 -8.19
N THR A 431 -22.81 -20.19 -9.49
CA THR A 431 -21.63 -20.81 -10.13
C THR A 431 -20.30 -20.23 -9.67
N VAL A 432 -20.27 -18.96 -9.24
CA VAL A 432 -19.04 -18.31 -8.73
C VAL A 432 -18.82 -18.51 -7.22
N HIS A 433 -19.60 -19.41 -6.57
CA HIS A 433 -19.47 -19.79 -5.16
C HIS A 433 -19.35 -18.60 -4.19
N TYR A 434 -20.25 -17.62 -4.32
CA TYR A 434 -20.28 -16.48 -3.40
C TYR A 434 -21.31 -16.70 -2.28
N GLU A 435 -20.83 -16.85 -1.03
CA GLU A 435 -21.66 -16.79 0.18
C GLU A 435 -21.72 -15.33 0.68
N GLU A 436 -22.91 -14.85 1.07
CA GLU A 436 -23.05 -13.54 1.71
C GLU A 436 -22.24 -13.49 3.01
N PRO A 437 -21.29 -12.56 3.18
CA PRO A 437 -20.63 -12.37 4.46
C PRO A 437 -21.58 -11.66 5.44
N GLY A 438 -21.53 -12.08 6.71
CA GLY A 438 -22.37 -11.54 7.78
C GLY A 438 -22.21 -10.02 8.01
N PRO A 439 -23.18 -9.41 8.72
CA PRO A 439 -23.21 -7.97 8.97
C PRO A 439 -22.01 -7.56 9.84
N GLY A 440 -21.14 -6.71 9.31
CA GLY A 440 -19.95 -6.23 10.03
C GLY A 440 -18.82 -5.64 9.17
N SER A 441 -18.79 -5.90 7.85
CA SER A 441 -17.77 -5.32 6.96
C SER A 441 -18.22 -3.99 6.31
N GLU A 442 -18.90 -3.13 7.06
CA GLU A 442 -19.46 -1.84 6.61
C GLU A 442 -18.47 -0.67 6.73
N GLU A 443 -17.19 -0.84 6.42
CA GLU A 443 -16.37 0.34 6.11
C GLU A 443 -16.56 0.70 4.62
N LEU A 444 -16.98 1.94 4.40
CA LEU A 444 -17.01 2.65 3.11
C LEU A 444 -15.67 2.44 2.38
N TRP A 445 -15.63 1.47 1.46
CA TRP A 445 -14.47 1.12 0.63
C TRP A 445 -14.01 2.24 -0.33
N TRP A 446 -14.70 3.37 -0.34
CA TRP A 446 -14.36 4.59 -1.08
C TRP A 446 -13.05 5.27 -0.60
N HIS A 447 -12.40 4.72 0.43
CA HIS A 447 -11.03 5.08 0.81
C HIS A 447 -10.03 3.99 0.39
N ASN A 448 -9.75 3.97 -0.91
CA ASN A 448 -8.60 3.41 -1.59
C ASN A 448 -7.64 2.50 -0.77
N HIS A 449 -7.59 1.21 -1.14
CA HIS A 449 -6.70 0.23 -0.51
C HIS A 449 -5.21 0.46 -0.85
N ARG A 450 -4.89 1.10 -1.99
CA ARG A 450 -3.53 1.61 -2.28
C ARG A 450 -3.11 2.74 -1.35
N ALA A 451 -4.08 3.46 -0.79
CA ALA A 451 -3.87 4.47 0.23
C ALA A 451 -3.84 3.90 1.65
N LEU A 452 -3.98 2.57 1.80
CA LEU A 452 -3.93 1.84 3.08
C LEU A 452 -2.76 0.85 3.15
N ARG A 453 -1.98 0.69 2.06
CA ARG A 453 -0.63 0.15 2.18
C ARG A 453 0.30 1.15 2.86
#